data_AF-K9RXA5-F1
#
_entry.id   AF-K9RXA5-F1
#
_cell.length_a   1.000
_cell.length_b   1.000
_cell.length_c   1.000
_cell.angle_alpha   90.00
_cell.angle_beta   90.00
_cell.angle_gamma   90.00
#
_symmetry.space_group_name_H-M   'P 1'
#
loop_
_entity.id
_entity.type
_entity.pdbx_description
1 polymer ?
#
loop_
_entity_poly.entity_id
_entity_poly.type
_entity_poly.pdbx_seq_one_letter_code
_entity_poly.pdbx_strand_id
1 'polypeptide(L)'
;MRHQLWIYGLAGLILTGSAAAVTVAYQSQSSSVVAQRPMQMGWTDQGFIEMMIPHHQDAIDMAELALKKAQHPELKTLAQSIIQDQEREINEMKTWYQQWFGRAVPPLSTQGLMGMHQEHGMMAMDLAALETAQNFDREFIRQMIPHHQMAVMMASNLKTNTNRPEMEKLADDIIRSQSAEIKQMKQWYQAWYSH
;
A
#
# COMPACT_ATOMS: atom_id res chain seq x y z
N MET A 1 24.34 -7.71 -88.33
CA MET A 1 22.87 -7.68 -88.20
C MET A 1 22.41 -8.94 -87.49
N ARG A 2 21.42 -8.76 -86.59
CA ARG A 2 20.51 -9.77 -86.01
C ARG A 2 21.03 -10.69 -84.89
N HIS A 3 20.85 -10.16 -83.67
CA HIS A 3 20.40 -10.89 -82.49
C HIS A 3 19.01 -11.50 -82.71
N GLN A 4 18.72 -12.64 -82.05
CA GLN A 4 17.52 -12.91 -81.22
C GLN A 4 17.77 -14.20 -80.41
N LEU A 5 17.69 -14.13 -79.07
CA LEU A 5 16.70 -14.77 -78.16
C LEU A 5 16.77 -16.32 -78.16
N TRP A 6 16.79 -17.06 -77.05
CA TRP A 6 15.85 -17.08 -75.91
C TRP A 6 16.48 -17.80 -74.69
N ILE A 7 15.98 -17.46 -73.51
CA ILE A 7 16.22 -18.15 -72.22
C ILE A 7 15.18 -19.27 -72.07
N TYR A 8 15.54 -20.44 -71.53
CA TYR A 8 14.83 -21.20 -70.46
C TYR A 8 15.53 -22.55 -70.18
N GLY A 9 15.76 -22.86 -68.89
CA GLY A 9 15.55 -24.21 -68.35
C GLY A 9 16.74 -25.09 -67.96
N LEU A 10 17.00 -25.16 -66.64
CA LEU A 10 17.29 -26.34 -65.80
C LEU A 10 18.42 -27.34 -66.13
N ALA A 11 19.44 -27.34 -65.27
CA ALA A 11 20.17 -28.51 -64.73
C ALA A 11 20.71 -28.07 -63.35
N GLY A 12 20.66 -28.81 -62.24
CA GLY A 12 20.78 -30.24 -62.06
C GLY A 12 22.00 -30.53 -61.18
N LEU A 13 21.73 -30.96 -59.94
CA LEU A 13 22.52 -31.90 -59.14
C LEU A 13 23.83 -31.41 -58.48
N ILE A 14 23.86 -31.33 -57.12
CA ILE A 14 24.89 -32.01 -56.33
C ILE A 14 24.23 -32.72 -55.13
N LEU A 15 24.49 -34.02 -55.08
CA LEU A 15 24.15 -34.96 -54.04
C LEU A 15 25.07 -34.81 -52.81
N THR A 16 24.48 -35.15 -51.66
CA THR A 16 25.04 -35.88 -50.51
C THR A 16 26.11 -35.23 -49.65
N GLY A 17 25.67 -34.82 -48.45
CA GLY A 17 26.46 -34.81 -47.23
C GLY A 17 25.57 -35.20 -46.06
N SER A 18 25.51 -36.49 -45.73
CA SER A 18 24.79 -37.00 -44.56
C SER A 18 25.57 -36.63 -43.30
N ALA A 19 25.01 -35.72 -42.49
CA ALA A 19 25.42 -35.54 -41.10
C ALA A 19 24.19 -35.83 -40.22
N ALA A 20 24.22 -36.98 -39.55
CA ALA A 20 23.25 -37.32 -38.51
C ALA A 20 23.42 -36.34 -37.35
N ALA A 21 22.52 -35.37 -37.24
CA ALA A 21 22.42 -34.54 -36.05
C ALA A 21 21.63 -35.32 -34.99
N VAL A 22 22.33 -35.72 -33.93
CA VAL A 22 21.74 -36.21 -32.69
C VAL A 22 20.93 -35.06 -32.08
N THR A 23 19.61 -35.14 -32.18
CA THR A 23 18.71 -34.23 -31.45
C THR A 23 18.71 -34.60 -29.98
N VAL A 24 19.51 -33.88 -29.18
CA VAL A 24 19.29 -33.81 -27.73
C VAL A 24 18.01 -33.01 -27.51
N ALA A 25 16.93 -33.71 -27.17
CA ALA A 25 15.69 -33.07 -26.74
C ALA A 25 15.94 -32.36 -25.41
N TYR A 26 16.16 -31.04 -25.45
CA TYR A 26 16.11 -30.20 -24.26
C TYR A 26 14.66 -30.09 -23.82
N GLN A 27 14.32 -30.89 -22.80
CA GLN A 27 13.03 -30.81 -22.14
C GLN A 27 13.02 -29.52 -21.31
N SER A 28 12.39 -28.48 -21.85
CA SER A 28 12.15 -27.25 -21.10
C SER A 28 11.22 -27.57 -19.94
N GLN A 29 11.79 -27.63 -18.74
CA GLN A 29 11.01 -27.52 -17.51
C GLN A 29 10.23 -26.21 -17.61
N SER A 30 8.91 -26.33 -17.73
CA SER A 30 7.98 -25.23 -17.56
C SER A 30 8.06 -24.80 -16.09
N SER A 31 9.04 -23.95 -15.79
CA SER A 31 9.01 -23.11 -14.60
C SER A 31 7.69 -22.35 -14.67
N SER A 32 6.77 -22.73 -13.79
CA SER A 32 5.55 -21.99 -13.54
C SER A 32 5.96 -20.58 -13.09
N VAL A 33 6.06 -19.68 -14.05
CA VAL A 33 6.10 -18.24 -13.81
C VAL A 33 4.80 -17.96 -13.07
N VAL A 34 4.89 -17.78 -11.76
CA VAL A 34 3.84 -17.10 -10.99
C VAL A 34 3.61 -15.82 -11.76
N ALA A 35 2.48 -15.73 -12.47
CA ALA A 35 2.10 -14.50 -13.12
C ALA A 35 2.07 -13.43 -12.03
N GLN A 36 3.07 -12.56 -12.02
CA GLN A 36 3.03 -11.32 -11.27
C GLN A 36 1.80 -10.62 -11.81
N ARG A 37 0.69 -10.69 -11.07
CA ARG A 37 -0.49 -9.89 -11.37
C ARG A 37 0.02 -8.45 -11.48
N PRO A 38 -0.24 -7.74 -12.59
CA PRO A 38 0.08 -6.34 -12.63
C PRO A 38 -0.60 -5.70 -11.42
N MET A 39 0.19 -4.99 -10.59
CA MET A 39 -0.30 -4.17 -9.49
C MET A 39 -1.53 -3.42 -10.01
N GLN A 40 -2.72 -3.73 -9.48
CA GLN A 40 -3.90 -2.96 -9.80
C GLN A 40 -3.56 -1.55 -9.29
N MET A 41 -3.34 -0.61 -10.22
CA MET A 41 -2.74 0.72 -9.97
C MET A 41 -3.73 1.65 -9.21
N GLY A 42 -4.31 1.19 -8.11
CA GLY A 42 -5.38 1.88 -7.41
C GLY A 42 -6.00 1.06 -6.29
N TRP A 43 -6.14 1.63 -5.10
CA TRP A 43 -6.97 1.07 -4.03
C TRP A 43 -8.43 1.05 -4.48
N THR A 44 -9.04 -0.13 -4.45
CA THR A 44 -10.51 -0.27 -4.55
C THR A 44 -11.16 0.14 -3.23
N ASP A 45 -12.46 0.49 -3.24
CA ASP A 45 -13.19 0.77 -1.99
C ASP A 45 -13.07 -0.38 -0.98
N GLN A 46 -13.20 -1.63 -1.46
CA GLN A 46 -13.11 -2.81 -0.63
C GLN A 46 -11.71 -2.97 -0.02
N GLY A 47 -10.67 -2.90 -0.86
CA GLY A 47 -9.28 -3.07 -0.42
C GLY A 47 -8.83 -1.93 0.49
N PHE A 48 -9.25 -0.70 0.22
CA PHE A 48 -8.97 0.44 1.09
C PHE A 48 -9.59 0.24 2.48
N ILE A 49 -10.87 -0.14 2.58
CA ILE A 49 -11.53 -0.34 3.87
C ILE A 49 -10.87 -1.48 4.65
N GLU A 50 -10.58 -2.61 3.99
CA GLU A 50 -9.91 -3.76 4.61
C GLU A 50 -8.55 -3.39 5.21
N MET A 51 -7.89 -2.36 4.66
CA MET A 51 -6.57 -1.91 5.09
C MET A 51 -6.56 -0.69 6.01
N MET A 52 -7.47 0.26 5.80
CA MET A 52 -7.51 1.50 6.57
C MET A 52 -8.09 1.28 7.97
N ILE A 53 -8.99 0.31 8.15
CA ILE A 53 -9.51 -0.04 9.49
C ILE A 53 -8.41 -0.47 10.45
N PRO A 54 -7.58 -1.51 10.16
CA PRO A 54 -6.50 -1.88 11.06
C PRO A 54 -5.45 -0.76 11.18
N HIS A 55 -5.15 -0.02 10.11
CA HIS A 55 -4.24 1.13 10.17
C HIS A 55 -4.76 2.22 11.14
N HIS A 56 -6.06 2.53 11.12
CA HIS A 56 -6.65 3.44 12.10
C HIS A 56 -6.62 2.89 13.52
N GLN A 57 -6.81 1.58 13.69
CA GLN A 57 -6.75 0.97 15.02
C GLN A 57 -5.37 1.14 15.66
N ASP A 58 -4.29 0.96 14.91
CA ASP A 58 -2.93 1.19 15.44
C ASP A 58 -2.76 2.64 15.95
N ALA A 59 -3.27 3.63 15.20
CA ALA A 59 -3.23 5.04 15.59
C ALA A 59 -4.06 5.36 16.84
N ILE A 60 -5.23 4.74 16.98
CA ILE A 60 -6.08 4.85 18.17
C ILE A 60 -5.34 4.27 19.38
N ASP A 61 -4.75 3.08 19.27
CA ASP A 61 -4.04 2.43 20.37
C ASP A 61 -2.86 3.28 20.87
N MET A 62 -2.11 3.89 19.95
CA MET A 62 -1.06 4.86 20.30
C MET A 62 -1.60 6.12 20.97
N ALA A 63 -2.71 6.66 20.46
CA ALA A 63 -3.33 7.86 21.01
C ALA A 63 -3.88 7.62 22.43
N GLU A 64 -4.48 6.46 22.70
CA GLU A 64 -4.92 6.08 24.04
C GLU A 64 -3.75 6.00 25.03
N LEU A 65 -2.60 5.48 24.59
CA LEU A 65 -1.39 5.47 25.39
C LEU A 65 -0.88 6.90 25.65
N ALA A 66 -0.98 7.78 24.67
CA ALA A 66 -0.60 9.19 24.79
C ALA A 66 -1.46 9.94 25.83
N LEU A 67 -2.75 9.63 25.96
CA LEU A 67 -3.59 10.22 27.03
C LEU A 67 -3.02 9.96 28.43
N LYS A 68 -2.37 8.80 28.62
CA LYS A 68 -1.77 8.38 29.89
C LYS A 68 -0.34 8.90 30.07
N LYS A 69 0.46 8.91 28.98
CA LYS A 69 1.93 9.05 29.07
C LYS A 69 2.51 10.32 28.48
N ALA A 70 1.74 11.06 27.66
CA ALA A 70 2.25 12.26 27.02
C ALA A 70 2.64 13.34 28.04
N GLN A 71 3.75 14.01 27.77
CA GLN A 71 4.34 15.05 28.60
C GLN A 71 3.76 16.43 28.25
N HIS A 72 3.55 16.70 26.97
CA HIS A 72 3.02 17.97 26.47
C HIS A 72 1.48 17.92 26.34
N PRO A 73 0.75 18.93 26.85
CA PRO A 73 -0.71 18.99 26.74
C PRO A 73 -1.21 19.07 25.29
N GLU A 74 -0.42 19.66 24.39
CA GLU A 74 -0.68 19.70 22.96
C GLU A 74 -0.79 18.29 22.37
N LEU A 75 0.08 17.37 22.80
CA LEU A 75 0.08 16.00 22.30
C LEU A 75 -1.13 15.21 22.82
N LYS A 76 -1.59 15.47 24.06
CA LYS A 76 -2.83 14.89 24.58
C LYS A 76 -4.05 15.38 23.81
N THR A 77 -4.05 16.65 23.43
CA THR A 77 -5.14 17.24 22.64
C THR A 77 -5.18 16.61 21.26
N LEU A 78 -4.03 16.45 20.59
CA LEU A 78 -3.94 15.71 19.33
C LEU A 78 -4.44 14.26 19.48
N ALA A 79 -4.02 13.56 20.53
CA ALA A 79 -4.45 12.19 20.77
C ALA A 79 -5.97 12.06 20.91
N GLN A 80 -6.63 13.00 21.59
CA GLN A 80 -8.09 13.02 21.68
C GLN A 80 -8.75 13.19 20.31
N SER A 81 -8.23 14.08 19.46
CA SER A 81 -8.73 14.26 18.09
C SER A 81 -8.55 13.00 17.25
N ILE A 82 -7.36 12.38 17.30
CA ILE A 82 -7.07 11.13 16.58
C ILE A 82 -8.07 10.04 16.95
N ILE A 83 -8.33 9.83 18.25
CA ILE A 83 -9.30 8.82 18.70
C ILE A 83 -10.69 9.14 18.15
N GLN A 84 -11.18 10.36 18.35
CA GLN A 84 -12.54 10.75 17.94
C GLN A 84 -12.76 10.64 16.44
N ASP A 85 -11.79 11.10 15.65
CA ASP A 85 -11.90 11.10 14.19
C ASP A 85 -11.76 9.69 13.62
N GLN A 86 -10.74 8.95 14.03
CA GLN A 86 -10.47 7.64 13.44
C GLN A 86 -11.47 6.56 13.91
N GLU A 87 -12.03 6.66 15.12
CA GLU A 87 -13.15 5.79 15.54
C GLU A 87 -14.41 6.04 14.69
N ARG A 88 -14.72 7.31 14.41
CA ARG A 88 -15.84 7.67 13.53
C ARG A 88 -15.62 7.09 12.14
N GLU A 89 -14.45 7.28 11.57
CA GLU A 89 -14.08 6.80 10.23
C GLU A 89 -14.12 5.26 10.15
N ILE A 90 -13.65 4.54 11.18
CA ILE A 90 -13.79 3.08 11.27
C ILE A 90 -15.26 2.66 11.24
N ASN A 91 -16.13 3.35 11.99
CA ASN A 91 -17.55 3.02 12.06
C ASN A 91 -18.28 3.28 10.73
N GLU A 92 -17.96 4.38 10.06
CA GLU A 92 -18.45 4.71 8.71
C GLU A 92 -18.02 3.63 7.71
N MET A 93 -16.72 3.31 7.67
CA MET A 93 -16.17 2.28 6.78
C MET A 93 -16.79 0.90 7.01
N LYS A 94 -16.95 0.46 8.27
CA LYS A 94 -17.61 -0.81 8.61
C LYS A 94 -19.06 -0.84 8.12
N THR A 95 -19.78 0.27 8.32
CA THR A 95 -21.18 0.42 7.89
C THR A 95 -21.30 0.31 6.38
N TRP A 96 -20.50 1.06 5.65
CA TRP A 96 -20.49 1.05 4.19
C TRP A 96 -20.06 -0.30 3.62
N TYR A 97 -19.05 -0.94 4.20
CA TYR A 97 -18.60 -2.25 3.77
C TYR A 97 -19.71 -3.30 3.87
N GLN A 98 -20.44 -3.33 4.99
CA GLN A 98 -21.59 -4.22 5.16
C GLN A 98 -22.69 -3.92 4.13
N GLN A 99 -22.97 -2.65 3.85
CA GLN A 99 -24.00 -2.24 2.88
C GLN A 99 -23.64 -2.62 1.45
N TRP A 100 -22.37 -2.45 1.05
CA TRP A 100 -21.93 -2.63 -0.33
C TRP A 100 -21.53 -4.06 -0.67
N PHE A 101 -21.01 -4.82 0.31
CA PHE A 101 -20.46 -6.16 0.10
C PHE A 101 -21.25 -7.26 0.82
N GLY A 102 -22.31 -6.91 1.57
CA GLY A 102 -23.24 -7.85 2.18
C GLY A 102 -22.64 -8.68 3.33
N ARG A 103 -21.47 -8.31 3.85
CA ARG A 103 -20.75 -9.03 4.89
C ARG A 103 -19.95 -8.07 5.77
N ALA A 104 -19.59 -8.50 6.97
CA ALA A 104 -18.71 -7.74 7.84
C ALA A 104 -17.30 -7.66 7.23
N VAL A 105 -16.55 -6.62 7.59
CA VAL A 105 -15.13 -6.48 7.22
C VAL A 105 -14.39 -7.72 7.75
N PRO A 106 -13.71 -8.49 6.89
CA PRO A 106 -12.98 -9.66 7.35
C PRO A 106 -11.84 -9.23 8.29
N PRO A 107 -11.58 -9.97 9.37
CA PRO A 107 -10.39 -9.72 10.17
C PRO A 107 -9.15 -9.93 9.29
N LEU A 108 -8.18 -9.03 9.38
CA LEU A 108 -6.93 -9.22 8.68
C LEU A 108 -6.22 -10.44 9.27
N SER A 109 -5.90 -11.44 8.43
CA SER A 109 -5.10 -12.57 8.89
C SER A 109 -3.68 -12.11 9.23
N THR A 110 -2.99 -12.79 10.15
CA THR A 110 -1.58 -12.49 10.50
C THR A 110 -0.67 -12.54 9.27
N GLN A 111 -0.94 -13.48 8.35
CA GLN A 111 -0.23 -13.58 7.07
C GLN A 111 -0.51 -12.38 6.16
N GLY A 112 -1.77 -11.91 6.16
CA GLY A 112 -2.18 -10.68 5.47
C GLY A 112 -1.44 -9.47 6.04
N LEU A 113 -1.41 -9.31 7.37
CA LEU A 113 -0.71 -8.19 8.03
C LEU A 113 0.79 -8.17 7.70
N MET A 114 1.47 -9.33 7.73
CA MET A 114 2.88 -9.44 7.33
C MET A 114 3.09 -9.12 5.84
N GLY A 115 2.20 -9.60 4.97
CA GLY A 115 2.24 -9.26 3.55
C GLY A 115 2.06 -7.77 3.30
N MET A 116 1.21 -7.10 4.08
CA MET A 116 0.92 -5.66 3.96
C MET A 116 2.09 -4.77 4.38
N HIS A 117 2.81 -5.12 5.45
CA HIS A 117 4.03 -4.40 5.83
C HIS A 117 5.13 -4.52 4.76
N GLN A 118 5.25 -5.68 4.11
CA GLN A 118 6.29 -5.92 3.10
C GLN A 118 5.94 -5.38 1.71
N GLU A 119 4.70 -5.56 1.26
CA GLU A 119 4.27 -5.21 -0.10
C GLU A 119 3.93 -3.73 -0.25
N HIS A 120 3.25 -3.14 0.75
CA HIS A 120 2.76 -1.77 0.68
C HIS A 120 3.62 -0.78 1.50
N GLY A 121 4.71 -1.26 2.12
CA GLY A 121 5.58 -0.43 2.96
C GLY A 121 4.87 0.17 4.18
N MET A 122 3.77 -0.45 4.61
CA MET A 122 3.01 -0.02 5.77
C MET A 122 3.90 -0.15 7.01
N MET A 123 4.12 0.96 7.71
CA MET A 123 4.94 0.97 8.92
C MET A 123 4.10 0.52 10.10
N ALA A 124 4.31 -0.72 10.54
CA ALA A 124 3.79 -1.19 11.82
C ALA A 124 4.29 -0.25 12.92
N MET A 125 3.37 0.22 13.76
CA MET A 125 3.76 0.97 14.94
C MET A 125 4.23 0.00 16.04
N ASP A 126 5.24 0.40 16.79
CA ASP A 126 5.84 -0.37 17.87
C ASP A 126 5.38 0.20 19.21
N LEU A 127 4.24 -0.31 19.68
CA LEU A 127 3.65 0.06 20.97
C LEU A 127 4.58 -0.27 22.15
N ALA A 128 5.38 -1.34 22.05
CA ALA A 128 6.30 -1.73 23.12
C ALA A 128 7.48 -0.75 23.23
N ALA A 129 8.05 -0.35 22.08
CA ALA A 129 9.05 0.71 22.03
C ALA A 129 8.47 2.04 22.53
N LEU A 130 7.26 2.40 22.10
CA LEU A 130 6.59 3.62 22.55
C LEU A 130 6.34 3.61 24.06
N GLU A 131 5.88 2.48 24.62
CA GLU A 131 5.63 2.34 26.04
C GLU A 131 6.92 2.46 26.87
N THR A 132 8.04 1.97 26.38
CA THR A 132 9.30 1.99 27.12
C THR A 132 10.19 3.20 26.80
N ALA A 133 9.74 4.08 25.90
CA ALA A 133 10.51 5.24 25.47
C ALA A 133 10.83 6.21 26.61
N GLN A 134 12.10 6.60 26.72
CA GLN A 134 12.54 7.63 27.68
C GLN A 134 11.85 8.98 27.43
N ASN A 135 11.69 9.35 26.16
CA ASN A 135 10.91 10.52 25.76
C ASN A 135 9.71 10.05 24.93
N PHE A 136 8.59 9.85 25.62
CA PHE A 136 7.36 9.34 25.03
C PHE A 136 6.91 10.19 23.83
N ASP A 137 6.82 11.51 24.00
CA ASP A 137 6.32 12.43 22.99
C ASP A 137 7.18 12.44 21.73
N ARG A 138 8.51 12.35 21.88
CA ARG A 138 9.45 12.23 20.76
C ARG A 138 9.19 10.95 19.97
N GLU A 139 9.05 9.83 20.68
CA GLU A 139 8.83 8.53 20.06
C GLU A 139 7.45 8.43 19.40
N PHE A 140 6.41 8.96 20.04
CA PHE A 140 5.08 9.08 19.47
C PHE A 140 5.12 9.83 18.13
N ILE A 141 5.75 11.01 18.09
CA ILE A 141 5.85 11.81 16.87
C ILE A 141 6.67 11.08 15.79
N ARG A 142 7.77 10.42 16.18
CA ARG A 142 8.63 9.66 15.26
C ARG A 142 7.87 8.56 14.52
N GLN A 143 6.94 7.90 15.19
CA GLN A 143 6.11 6.83 14.61
C GLN A 143 4.86 7.37 13.91
N MET A 144 4.15 8.33 14.51
CA MET A 144 2.87 8.81 14.00
C MET A 144 3.00 9.64 12.71
N ILE A 145 4.11 10.38 12.51
CA ILE A 145 4.33 11.11 11.25
C ILE A 145 4.34 10.18 10.02
N PRO A 146 5.22 9.17 9.92
CA PRO A 146 5.23 8.28 8.76
C PRO A 146 3.94 7.45 8.64
N HIS A 147 3.31 7.09 9.76
CA HIS A 147 2.01 6.43 9.77
C HIS A 147 0.92 7.29 9.09
N HIS A 148 0.79 8.55 9.50
CA HIS A 148 -0.15 9.49 8.85
C HIS A 148 0.19 9.75 7.39
N GLN A 149 1.48 9.82 7.03
CA GLN A 149 1.88 10.00 5.64
C GLN A 149 1.41 8.84 4.76
N MET A 150 1.39 7.63 5.29
CA MET A 150 0.88 6.46 4.60
C MET A 150 -0.64 6.56 4.36
N ALA A 151 -1.41 6.90 5.40
CA ALA A 151 -2.85 7.10 5.24
C ALA A 151 -3.21 8.20 4.24
N VAL A 152 -2.47 9.33 4.23
CA VAL A 152 -2.63 10.39 3.23
C VAL A 152 -2.35 9.88 1.81
N MET A 153 -1.31 9.06 1.63
CA MET A 153 -0.98 8.44 0.33
C MET A 153 -2.10 7.51 -0.14
N MET A 154 -2.57 6.61 0.74
CA MET A 154 -3.64 5.67 0.43
C MET A 154 -4.94 6.40 0.07
N ALA A 155 -5.33 7.40 0.86
CA ALA A 155 -6.52 8.20 0.62
C ALA A 155 -6.43 8.97 -0.71
N SER A 156 -5.26 9.54 -1.02
CA SER A 156 -5.03 10.23 -2.30
C SER A 156 -5.18 9.28 -3.50
N ASN A 157 -4.67 8.06 -3.38
CA ASN A 157 -4.80 7.06 -4.43
C ASN A 157 -6.22 6.48 -4.53
N LEU A 158 -6.91 6.24 -3.41
CA LEU A 158 -8.32 5.83 -3.42
C LEU A 158 -9.17 6.88 -4.15
N LYS A 159 -8.94 8.17 -3.89
CA LYS A 159 -9.72 9.26 -4.48
C LYS A 159 -9.67 9.28 -6.01
N THR A 160 -8.60 8.77 -6.63
CA THR A 160 -8.51 8.67 -8.10
C THR A 160 -9.21 7.44 -8.68
N ASN A 161 -9.67 6.51 -7.83
CA ASN A 161 -10.18 5.19 -8.23
C ASN A 161 -11.61 4.91 -7.78
N THR A 162 -12.07 5.55 -6.70
CA THR A 162 -13.43 5.41 -6.23
C THR A 162 -14.43 6.18 -7.11
N ASN A 163 -15.67 5.70 -7.15
CA ASN A 163 -16.81 6.43 -7.72
C ASN A 163 -17.91 6.63 -6.66
N ARG A 164 -17.60 6.43 -5.38
CA ARG A 164 -18.55 6.55 -4.27
C ARG A 164 -18.35 7.89 -3.57
N PRO A 165 -19.37 8.77 -3.53
CA PRO A 165 -19.23 10.07 -2.89
C PRO A 165 -18.86 9.97 -1.41
N GLU A 166 -19.29 8.90 -0.73
CA GLU A 166 -18.90 8.61 0.65
C GLU A 166 -17.38 8.42 0.80
N MET A 167 -16.77 7.65 -0.11
CA MET A 167 -15.33 7.37 -0.11
C MET A 167 -14.51 8.58 -0.55
N GLU A 168 -15.00 9.37 -1.52
CA GLU A 168 -14.36 10.63 -1.90
C GLU A 168 -14.30 11.61 -0.73
N LYS A 169 -15.42 11.75 -0.01
CA LYS A 169 -15.50 12.61 1.17
C LYS A 169 -14.58 12.10 2.29
N LEU A 170 -14.61 10.80 2.60
CA LEU A 170 -13.72 10.21 3.59
C LEU A 170 -12.25 10.46 3.24
N ALA A 171 -11.87 10.26 1.97
CA ALA A 171 -10.51 10.52 1.52
C ALA A 171 -10.11 11.99 1.72
N ASP A 172 -10.99 12.94 1.41
CA ASP A 172 -10.75 14.36 1.66
C ASP A 172 -10.60 14.70 3.15
N ASP A 173 -11.39 14.06 4.00
CA ASP A 173 -11.33 14.24 5.45
C ASP A 173 -10.01 13.71 6.02
N ILE A 174 -9.57 12.52 5.61
CA ILE A 174 -8.27 11.92 5.98
C ILE A 174 -7.10 12.79 5.48
N ILE A 175 -7.10 13.16 4.19
CA ILE A 175 -6.00 13.96 3.62
C ILE A 175 -5.86 15.28 4.37
N ARG A 176 -6.99 15.97 4.63
CA ARG A 176 -6.99 17.28 5.28
C ARG A 176 -6.54 17.20 6.74
N SER A 177 -7.17 16.33 7.53
CA SER A 177 -6.88 16.20 8.97
C SER A 177 -5.45 15.73 9.19
N GLN A 178 -5.06 14.60 8.61
CA GLN A 178 -3.77 13.99 8.88
C GLN A 178 -2.60 14.81 8.31
N SER A 179 -2.79 15.54 7.20
CA SER A 179 -1.78 16.51 6.74
C SER A 179 -1.57 17.67 7.72
N ALA A 180 -2.64 18.16 8.35
CA ALA A 180 -2.54 19.20 9.37
C ALA A 180 -1.84 18.68 10.63
N GLU A 181 -2.18 17.47 11.07
CA GLU A 181 -1.57 16.81 12.22
C GLU A 181 -0.07 16.51 11.99
N ILE A 182 0.33 16.05 10.79
CA ILE A 182 1.74 15.93 10.40
C ILE A 182 2.46 17.27 10.56
N LYS A 183 1.85 18.37 10.11
CA LYS A 183 2.44 19.70 10.22
C LYS A 183 2.62 20.11 11.68
N GLN A 184 1.61 19.90 12.53
CA GLN A 184 1.69 20.17 13.96
C GLN A 184 2.81 19.36 14.62
N MET A 185 2.83 18.04 14.40
CA MET A 185 3.84 17.16 14.96
C MET A 185 5.27 17.53 14.52
N LYS A 186 5.47 17.91 13.24
CA LYS A 186 6.78 18.39 12.76
C LYS A 186 7.21 19.68 13.45
N GLN A 187 6.29 20.62 13.67
CA GLN A 187 6.56 21.87 14.37
C GLN A 187 6.93 21.61 15.84
N TRP A 188 6.19 20.74 16.51
CA TRP A 188 6.47 20.33 17.88
C TRP A 188 7.80 19.60 18.01
N TYR A 189 8.09 18.66 17.11
CA TYR A 189 9.38 17.96 17.13
C TYR A 189 10.55 18.93 17.04
N GLN A 190 10.46 19.92 16.15
CA GLN A 190 11.47 20.98 16.04
C GLN A 190 11.56 21.81 17.34
N ALA A 191 10.42 22.29 17.84
CA ALA A 191 10.37 23.15 19.01
C ALA A 191 10.85 22.46 20.30
N TRP A 192 10.59 21.17 20.47
CA TRP A 192 10.87 20.43 21.70
C TRP A 192 12.25 19.78 21.70
N TYR A 193 12.85 19.52 20.52
CA TYR A 193 13.99 18.61 20.41
C TYR A 193 15.14 19.07 19.50
N SER A 194 14.97 20.14 18.73
CA SER A 194 16.08 20.75 18.00
C SER A 194 16.94 21.53 18.98
N HIS A 195 18.17 21.06 19.22
CA HIS A 195 19.21 21.77 19.96
C HIS A 195 20.41 22.01 19.04
#